data_AF-A0A2D9KTT4-F1
#
_entry.id   AF-A0A2D9KTT4-F1
#
_cell.length_a   1.000
_cell.length_b   1.000
_cell.length_c   1.000
_cell.angle_alpha   90.00
_cell.angle_beta   90.00
_cell.angle_gamma   90.00
#
_symmetry.space_group_name_H-M   'P 1'
#
loop_
_entity.id
_entity.type
_entity.pdbx_description
1 polymer ?
#
loop_
_entity_poly.entity_id
_entity_poly.type
_entity_poly.pdbx_seq_one_letter_code
_entity_poly.pdbx_strand_id
1 'polypeptide(L)' 'MNILALLDLATACKHIAFTVGRGVITGMLDASNSTNVKGKPQHQPDIITNDILVDAFSWTGYLARKLYS' A
#
# COMPACT_ATOMS: atom_id res chain seq x y z
N MET A 1 3.19 7.25 19.07
CA MET A 1 2.68 6.07 18.34
C MET A 1 1.89 5.24 19.34
N ASN A 2 0.57 5.08 19.16
CA ASN A 2 -0.23 4.28 20.11
C ASN A 2 -0.23 2.80 19.70
N ILE A 3 -0.76 1.94 20.57
CA ILE A 3 -0.79 0.49 20.37
C ILE A 3 -1.72 0.06 19.22
N LEU A 4 -2.76 0.85 18.91
CA LEU A 4 -3.68 0.60 17.80
C LEU A 4 -2.96 0.74 16.45
N ALA A 5 -2.18 1.81 16.27
CA ALA A 5 -1.39 2.02 15.05
C ALA A 5 -0.42 0.87 14.75
N LEU A 6 0.15 0.25 15.79
CA LEU A 6 1.02 -0.91 15.65
C LEU A 6 0.24 -2.17 15.21
N LEU A 7 -0.98 -2.36 15.72
CA LEU A 7 -1.84 -3.46 15.33
C LEU A 7 -2.35 -3.30 13.88
N ASP A 8 -2.70 -2.08 13.48
CA ASP A 8 -3.12 -1.77 12.10
C ASP A 8 -1.96 -2.01 11.12
N LEU A 9 -0.74 -1.56 11.49
CA LEU A 9 0.45 -1.82 10.69
C LEU A 9 0.70 -3.33 10.54
N ALA A 10 0.62 -4.09 11.64
CA ALA A 10 0.80 -5.55 11.59
C ALA A 10 -0.24 -6.22 10.68
N THR A 11 -1.49 -5.74 10.73
CA THR A 11 -2.59 -6.25 9.91
C THR A 11 -2.39 -5.90 8.44
N ALA A 12 -1.99 -4.66 8.14
CA ALA A 12 -1.67 -4.20 6.80
C ALA A 12 -0.50 -5.00 6.21
N CYS A 13 0.59 -5.23 6.97
CA CYS A 13 1.72 -6.05 6.55
C CYS A 13 1.28 -7.48 6.18
N LYS A 14 0.39 -8.10 6.95
CA LYS A 14 -0.16 -9.42 6.63
C LYS A 14 -0.99 -9.41 5.34
N HIS A 15 -1.79 -8.36 5.14
CA HIS A 15 -2.60 -8.21 3.93
C HIS A 15 -1.74 -7.96 2.67
N ILE A 16 -0.68 -7.16 2.79
CA ILE A 16 0.31 -6.93 1.73
C ILE A 16 0.99 -8.24 1.36
N ALA A 17 1.50 -9.00 2.33
CA ALA A 17 2.19 -10.26 2.08
C ALA A 17 1.29 -11.26 1.32
N PHE A 18 0.02 -11.36 1.71
CA PHE A 18 -0.95 -12.20 1.00
C PHE A 18 -1.21 -11.71 -0.43
N THR A 19 -1.43 -10.41 -0.61
CA THR A 19 -1.79 -9.82 -1.91
C THR A 19 -0.63 -9.87 -2.89
N VAL A 20 0.58 -9.54 -2.45
CA VAL A 20 1.82 -9.65 -3.24
C VAL A 20 2.09 -11.12 -3.57
N GLY A 21 2.02 -12.03 -2.59
CA GLY A 21 2.23 -13.46 -2.84
C GLY A 21 1.27 -14.02 -3.89
N ARG A 22 -0.01 -13.61 -3.84
CA ARG A 22 -0.99 -13.95 -4.89
C ARG A 22 -0.69 -13.28 -6.23
N GLY A 23 -0.30 -12.01 -6.22
CA GLY A 23 0.00 -11.24 -7.43
C GLY A 23 1.16 -11.84 -8.23
N VAL A 24 2.15 -12.43 -7.57
CA VAL A 24 3.23 -13.19 -8.24
C VAL A 24 2.66 -14.38 -9.01
N ILE A 25 1.76 -15.16 -8.37
CA ILE A 25 1.17 -16.37 -8.98
C ILE A 25 0.29 -16.02 -10.18
N THR A 26 -0.42 -14.89 -10.12
CA THR A 26 -1.34 -14.47 -11.19
C THR A 26 -0.69 -13.61 -12.26
N GLY A 27 0.63 -13.32 -12.16
CA GLY A 27 1.34 -12.45 -13.11
C GLY A 27 0.92 -10.98 -13.05
N MET A 28 0.38 -10.53 -11.91
CA MET A 28 -0.24 -9.20 -11.77
C MET A 28 0.74 -8.12 -11.28
N LEU A 29 2.01 -8.46 -11.05
CA LEU A 29 3.02 -7.58 -10.42
C LEU A 29 4.05 -6.97 -11.38
N ASP A 30 3.76 -6.98 -12.67
CA ASP A 30 4.64 -6.38 -13.67
C ASP A 30 4.76 -4.84 -13.52
N ALA A 31 5.70 -4.25 -14.25
CA ALA A 31 5.85 -2.79 -14.26
C ALA A 31 4.58 -2.14 -14.82
N SER A 32 4.06 -1.14 -14.11
CA SER A 32 3.00 -0.28 -14.62
C SER A 32 3.58 0.57 -15.75
N ASN A 33 2.78 0.83 -16.80
CA ASN A 33 3.14 1.78 -17.86
C ASN A 33 3.17 3.25 -17.40
N SER A 34 3.14 3.49 -16.08
CA SER A 34 3.15 4.82 -15.47
C SER A 34 4.49 5.13 -14.81
N THR A 35 4.75 6.41 -14.62
CA THR A 35 5.94 6.92 -13.93
C THR A 35 5.53 7.52 -12.59
N ASN A 36 6.31 7.23 -11.55
CA ASN A 36 6.08 7.81 -10.23
C ASN A 36 6.48 9.29 -10.18
N VAL A 37 6.08 10.01 -9.13
CA VAL A 37 6.42 11.43 -8.92
C VAL A 37 7.93 11.71 -8.81
N LYS A 38 8.76 10.67 -8.73
CA LYS A 38 10.22 10.74 -8.71
C LYS A 38 10.85 10.42 -10.08
N GLY A 39 10.03 10.27 -11.13
CA GLY A 39 10.47 10.02 -12.51
C GLY A 39 10.92 8.59 -12.80
N LYS A 40 10.60 7.61 -11.95
CA LYS A 40 10.94 6.18 -12.17
C LYS A 40 9.72 5.39 -12.66
N PRO A 41 9.90 4.29 -13.41
CA PRO A 41 8.81 3.37 -13.70
C PRO A 41 8.11 2.95 -12.41
N GLN A 42 6.78 2.96 -12.42
CA GLN A 42 5.97 2.57 -11.28
C GLN A 42 5.86 1.04 -11.25
N HIS A 43 6.23 0.43 -10.13
CA HIS A 43 6.04 -1.02 -9.94
C HIS A 43 4.69 -1.30 -9.28
N GLN A 44 3.95 -2.29 -9.77
CA GLN A 44 2.64 -2.66 -9.20
C GLN A 44 2.68 -3.01 -7.70
N PRO A 45 3.68 -3.76 -7.19
CA PRO A 45 3.81 -4.01 -5.76
C PRO A 45 3.87 -2.74 -4.91
N ASP A 46 4.52 -1.69 -5.41
CA ASP A 46 4.65 -0.41 -4.70
C ASP A 46 3.31 0.32 -4.61
N ILE A 47 2.50 0.27 -5.68
CA ILE A 47 1.14 0.85 -5.69
C ILE A 47 0.27 0.12 -4.67
N ILE A 48 0.21 -1.21 -4.77
CA ILE A 48 -0.63 -2.06 -3.91
C ILE A 48 -0.27 -1.87 -2.44
N THR A 49 1.04 -1.82 -2.14
CA THR A 49 1.52 -1.61 -0.77
C THR A 49 1.12 -0.24 -0.25
N ASN A 50 1.25 0.81 -1.07
CA ASN A 50 0.86 2.16 -0.69
C ASN A 50 -0.65 2.26 -0.42
N ASP A 51 -1.48 1.69 -1.30
CA ASP A 51 -2.94 1.75 -1.16
C ASP A 51 -3.42 1.03 0.11
N ILE A 52 -2.89 -0.17 0.39
CA ILE A 52 -3.23 -0.92 1.60
C ILE A 52 -2.83 -0.17 2.87
N LEU A 53 -1.66 0.47 2.88
CA LEU A 53 -1.20 1.26 4.04
C LEU A 53 -2.03 2.53 4.23
N VAL A 54 -2.35 3.23 3.14
CA VAL A 54 -3.22 4.42 3.18
C VAL A 54 -4.59 4.04 3.72
N ASP A 55 -5.17 2.96 3.23
CA ASP A 55 -6.46 2.47 3.74
C ASP A 55 -6.36 2.13 5.22
N ALA A 56 -5.41 1.29 5.64
CA ALA A 56 -5.28 0.86 7.03
C ALA A 56 -5.16 2.04 8.02
N PHE A 57 -4.42 3.08 7.67
CA PHE A 57 -4.23 4.24 8.56
C PHE A 57 -5.24 5.37 8.35
N SER A 58 -6.05 5.34 7.28
CA SER A 58 -7.10 6.34 7.03
C SER A 58 -8.30 6.19 7.96
N TRP A 59 -8.57 4.97 8.44
CA TRP A 59 -9.67 4.67 9.37
C TRP A 59 -9.31 5.00 10.82
N THR A 60 -8.02 5.07 11.15
CA THR A 60 -7.55 5.26 12.54
C THR A 60 -7.16 6.69 12.86
N GLY A 61 -7.33 7.62 11.89
CA GLY A 61 -7.02 9.04 12.06
C GLY A 61 -5.53 9.35 12.15
N TYR A 62 -4.66 8.35 11.97
CA TYR A 62 -3.20 8.52 11.98
C TYR A 62 -2.66 9.15 10.71
N LEU A 63 -3.38 9.00 9.60
CA LEU A 63 -3.13 9.78 8.39
C LEU A 63 -4.03 11.01 8.36
N ALA A 64 -3.42 12.19 8.22
CA ALA A 64 -4.10 13.30 7.58
C ALA A 64 -4.43 12.87 6.15
N ARG A 65 -5.63 12.30 5.96
CA ARG A 65 -6.19 12.00 4.65
C ARG A 65 -5.98 13.25 3.78
N LYS A 66 -5.32 13.10 2.63
CA LYS A 66 -5.31 14.13 1.59
C LYS A 66 -6.72 14.22 1.00
N LEU A 67 -7.64 14.82 1.74
CA LEU A 67 -8.81 15.49 1.16
C LEU A 67 -8.22 16.69 0.41
N TYR A 68 -8.55 16.84 -0.87
CA TYR A 68 -8.00 17.80 -1.86
C TYR A 68 -6.74 17.33 -2.63
N SER A 69 -6.97 16.68 -3.77
CA SER A 69 -6.61 17.15 -5.13
C SER A 69 -6.84 16.03 -6.15
#